data_AF-A0A971BZY2-F1
#
_entry.id   AF-A0A971BZY2-F1
#
_cell.length_a   1.000
_cell.length_b   1.000
_cell.length_c   1.000
_cell.angle_alpha   90.00
_cell.angle_beta   90.00
_cell.angle_gamma   90.00
#
_symmetry.space_group_name_H-M   'P 1'
#
loop_
_entity.id
_entity.type
_entity.pdbx_description
1 polymer ?
#
loop_
_entity_poly.entity_id
_entity_poly.type
_entity_poly.pdbx_seq_one_letter_code
_entity_poly.pdbx_strand_id
1 'polypeptide(L)'
;MLRRVIVENGEVEGLPAADPRITSFKGIPYAAPPTGDNRWRVPQPAKNWDGVLKAYKFAPISMQHIPGLDRENIYSREWNVDPTIEMSEDSLHLNIWTPAKSADEKLPVLVWFFGGGLQEGNTAEMEFDGERIARRGIVVVTINYRLNVFGFFAHPELTAESPEAPTNFGLHDQQFGLRWVKRNIASFGGDPGNITIGGQSAGGFSSLAQIMRPENEGLFRRAIIDSFMMKGAYSELANIHKTLAETERAGVEFFKLLGVSTLAEARKLDAVYLRDKSVEFGLWDAVIDDKFYLGQIHDMVAQGRCKLVPMMVGHTGSEFFVKPKVS
;
A
#
# COMPACT_ATOMS: atom_id res chain seq x y z
N MET A 1 -2.21 -28.48 10.07
CA MET A 1 -1.25 -29.10 9.14
C MET A 1 -0.58 -27.97 8.37
N LEU A 2 0.72 -28.06 8.06
CA LEU A 2 1.38 -27.09 7.18
C LEU A 2 0.78 -27.23 5.78
N ARG A 3 0.45 -26.12 5.13
CA ARG A 3 -0.11 -26.12 3.78
C ARG A 3 0.91 -25.53 2.82
N ARG A 4 1.13 -26.23 1.70
CA ARG A 4 1.97 -25.75 0.61
C ARG A 4 1.13 -25.37 -0.59
N VAL A 5 1.56 -24.33 -1.29
CA VAL A 5 0.96 -23.83 -2.52
C VAL A 5 2.08 -23.43 -3.47
N ILE A 6 1.85 -23.57 -4.77
CA ILE A 6 2.80 -23.13 -5.81
C ILE A 6 2.31 -21.80 -6.36
N VAL A 7 3.18 -20.79 -6.35
CA VAL A 7 2.97 -19.48 -7.00
C VAL A 7 3.99 -19.31 -8.14
N GLU A 8 3.88 -18.23 -8.91
CA GLU A 8 4.72 -18.01 -10.10
C GLU A 8 6.24 -18.02 -9.80
N ASN A 9 6.64 -17.67 -8.57
CA ASN A 9 8.04 -17.57 -8.17
C ASN A 9 8.59 -18.82 -7.46
N GLY A 10 7.74 -19.76 -7.03
CA GLY A 10 8.16 -20.94 -6.28
C GLY A 10 7.10 -21.50 -5.34
N GLU A 11 7.50 -22.43 -4.48
CA GLU A 11 6.61 -23.04 -3.48
C GLU A 11 6.58 -22.22 -2.18
N VAL A 12 5.40 -22.03 -1.60
CA VAL A 12 5.18 -21.30 -0.35
C VAL A 12 4.49 -22.20 0.66
N GLU A 13 4.98 -22.23 1.89
CA GLU A 13 4.38 -22.96 3.00
C GLU A 13 3.83 -22.01 4.06
N GLY A 14 2.56 -22.21 4.41
CA GLY A 14 1.84 -21.45 5.43
C GLY A 14 1.58 -22.26 6.70
N LEU A 15 1.21 -21.54 7.77
CA LEU A 15 0.86 -22.10 9.07
C LEU A 15 -0.65 -21.99 9.34
N PRO A 16 -1.23 -22.92 10.12
CA PRO A 16 -2.54 -22.68 10.71
C PRO A 16 -2.55 -21.36 11.48
N ALA A 17 -3.61 -20.58 11.33
CA ALA A 17 -3.84 -19.38 12.15
C ALA A 17 -4.31 -19.80 13.56
N ALA A 18 -4.83 -18.87 14.38
CA ALA A 18 -5.33 -19.22 15.71
C ALA A 18 -6.50 -20.22 15.63
N ASP A 19 -7.37 -20.06 14.62
CA ASP A 19 -8.31 -21.07 14.16
C ASP A 19 -7.61 -22.03 13.19
N PRO A 20 -7.49 -23.33 13.52
CA PRO A 20 -6.79 -24.30 12.69
C PRO A 20 -7.47 -24.58 11.34
N ARG A 21 -8.68 -24.08 11.12
CA ARG A 21 -9.39 -24.14 9.83
C ARG A 21 -8.89 -23.08 8.85
N ILE A 22 -8.20 -22.05 9.32
CA ILE A 22 -7.63 -20.99 8.50
C ILE A 22 -6.13 -21.25 8.34
N THR A 23 -5.64 -21.16 7.11
CA THR A 23 -4.19 -21.10 6.86
C THR A 23 -3.78 -19.65 6.64
N SER A 24 -2.73 -19.23 7.34
CA SER A 24 -2.05 -17.95 7.14
C SER A 24 -0.72 -18.14 6.42
N PHE A 25 -0.46 -17.28 5.44
CA PHE A 25 0.81 -17.14 4.75
C PHE A 25 1.24 -15.69 4.92
N LYS A 26 2.32 -15.44 5.64
CA LYS A 26 2.78 -14.09 5.96
C LYS A 26 4.18 -13.85 5.41
N GLY A 27 4.39 -12.66 4.85
CA GLY A 27 5.68 -12.26 4.29
C GLY A 27 6.02 -12.89 2.93
N ILE A 28 5.05 -13.03 2.02
CA ILE A 28 5.34 -13.48 0.64
C ILE A 28 5.85 -12.28 -0.17
N PRO A 29 7.06 -12.32 -0.75
CA PRO A 29 7.55 -11.23 -1.59
C PRO A 29 6.76 -11.20 -2.89
N TYR A 30 6.13 -10.06 -3.18
CA TYR A 30 5.42 -9.87 -4.44
C TYR A 30 6.22 -9.04 -5.45
N ALA A 31 7.31 -8.40 -5.02
CA ALA A 31 8.24 -7.64 -5.85
C ALA A 31 9.68 -7.82 -5.35
N ALA A 32 10.65 -7.43 -6.16
CA ALA A 32 12.04 -7.33 -5.73
C ALA A 32 12.20 -6.19 -4.70
N PRO A 33 13.19 -6.28 -3.80
CA PRO A 33 13.46 -5.22 -2.83
C PRO A 33 13.67 -3.86 -3.52
N PRO A 34 12.96 -2.80 -3.10
CA PRO A 34 13.09 -1.45 -3.66
C PRO A 34 14.30 -0.69 -3.07
N THR A 35 15.43 -1.37 -2.94
CA THR A 35 16.68 -0.86 -2.35
C THR A 35 17.70 -0.48 -3.42
N GLY A 36 18.69 0.35 -3.06
CA GLY A 36 19.79 0.72 -3.95
C GLY A 36 19.30 1.29 -5.28
N ASP A 37 19.68 0.65 -6.40
CA ASP A 37 19.26 1.08 -7.74
C ASP A 37 17.74 0.97 -7.98
N ASN A 38 17.01 0.19 -7.17
CA ASN A 38 15.55 0.11 -7.21
C ASN A 38 14.87 1.15 -6.30
N ARG A 39 15.62 1.89 -5.48
CA ARG A 39 15.06 2.97 -4.67
C ARG A 39 14.49 4.05 -5.60
N TRP A 40 13.25 4.43 -5.34
CA TRP A 40 12.46 5.34 -6.20
C TRP A 40 12.35 4.86 -7.64
N ARG A 41 12.06 3.57 -7.83
CA ARG A 41 11.58 3.02 -9.11
C ARG A 41 10.28 2.28 -8.89
N VAL A 42 9.50 2.11 -9.95
CA VAL A 42 8.35 1.20 -9.95
C VAL A 42 8.81 -0.22 -9.58
N PRO A 43 7.97 -1.01 -8.88
CA PRO A 43 8.31 -2.38 -8.50
C PRO A 43 8.85 -3.22 -9.64
N GLN A 44 9.92 -3.95 -9.36
CA GLN A 44 10.46 -4.94 -10.27
C GLN A 44 9.99 -6.35 -9.86
N PRO A 45 9.89 -7.31 -10.79
CA PRO A 45 9.53 -8.69 -10.45
C PRO A 45 10.45 -9.28 -9.39
N ALA A 46 9.89 -9.98 -8.41
CA ALA A 46 10.66 -10.75 -7.44
C ALA A 46 11.45 -11.86 -8.17
N LYS A 47 12.64 -12.20 -7.64
CA LYS A 47 13.38 -13.38 -8.11
C LYS A 47 12.64 -14.65 -7.69
N ASN A 48 12.77 -15.69 -8.49
CA ASN A 48 12.36 -17.02 -8.07
C ASN A 48 13.26 -17.49 -6.91
N TRP A 49 12.69 -18.29 -6.02
CA TRP A 49 13.43 -18.90 -4.92
C TRP A 49 13.51 -20.41 -5.09
N ASP A 50 14.64 -20.97 -4.64
CA ASP A 50 14.82 -22.41 -4.59
C ASP A 50 14.19 -23.00 -3.33
N GLY A 51 13.60 -24.18 -3.46
CA GLY A 51 12.93 -24.86 -2.34
C GLY A 51 11.62 -24.19 -1.92
N VAL A 52 11.35 -24.22 -0.61
CA VAL A 52 10.06 -23.80 -0.04
C VAL A 52 10.24 -22.54 0.80
N LEU A 53 9.54 -21.47 0.42
CA LEU A 53 9.48 -20.24 1.21
C LEU A 53 8.57 -20.46 2.43
N LYS A 54 9.11 -20.27 3.63
CA LYS A 54 8.36 -20.38 4.90
C LYS A 54 7.66 -19.07 5.24
N ALA A 55 6.40 -18.91 4.81
CA ALA A 55 5.60 -17.70 4.99
C ALA A 55 4.91 -17.69 6.37
N TYR A 56 5.69 -17.67 7.44
CA TYR A 56 5.20 -17.91 8.81
C TYR A 56 5.03 -16.63 9.63
N LYS A 57 5.75 -15.57 9.27
CA LYS A 57 5.86 -14.32 10.01
C LYS A 57 5.66 -13.16 9.05
N PHE A 58 5.16 -12.05 9.57
CA PHE A 58 5.16 -10.82 8.79
C PHE A 58 6.60 -10.45 8.40
N ALA A 59 6.76 -9.97 7.17
CA ALA A 59 8.02 -9.38 6.73
C ALA A 59 8.19 -7.98 7.35
N PRO A 60 9.39 -7.38 7.26
CA PRO A 60 9.62 -6.03 7.76
C PRO A 60 8.63 -5.00 7.19
N ILE A 61 8.23 -4.05 8.02
CA ILE A 61 7.38 -2.93 7.60
C ILE A 61 8.16 -1.93 6.76
N SER A 62 7.46 -1.15 5.95
CA SER A 62 8.08 -0.11 5.14
C SER A 62 8.73 0.96 6.00
N MET A 63 9.84 1.52 5.51
CA MET A 63 10.48 2.69 6.12
C MET A 63 9.48 3.81 6.36
N GLN A 64 9.33 4.18 7.63
CA GLN A 64 8.42 5.20 8.14
C GLN A 64 8.92 5.66 9.50
N HIS A 65 8.37 6.76 10.05
CA HIS A 65 8.70 7.13 11.43
C HIS A 65 8.43 5.93 12.36
N ILE A 66 9.20 5.79 13.44
CA ILE A 66 9.12 4.60 14.29
C ILE A 66 7.72 4.54 14.93
N PRO A 67 6.90 3.51 14.62
CA PRO A 67 5.56 3.41 15.17
C PRO A 67 5.59 3.27 16.70
N GLY A 68 4.57 3.77 17.39
CA GLY A 68 4.43 3.54 18.84
C GLY A 68 5.35 4.38 19.74
N LEU A 69 6.15 5.30 19.19
CA LEU A 69 6.96 6.21 20.00
C LEU A 69 6.13 7.30 20.68
N ASP A 70 5.16 7.88 19.96
CA ASP A 70 4.30 8.93 20.50
C ASP A 70 3.07 8.29 21.19
N ARG A 71 3.16 8.08 22.50
CA ARG A 71 2.07 7.48 23.28
C ARG A 71 0.83 8.38 23.42
N GLU A 72 0.96 9.68 23.14
CA GLU A 72 -0.16 10.62 23.16
C GLU A 72 -0.94 10.60 21.83
N ASN A 73 -0.30 10.12 20.76
CA ASN A 73 -0.97 9.88 19.49
C ASN A 73 -1.91 8.65 19.60
N ILE A 74 -3.19 8.87 19.27
CA ILE A 74 -4.21 7.82 19.33
C ILE A 74 -3.89 6.61 18.44
N TYR A 75 -3.33 6.83 17.26
CA TYR A 75 -2.98 5.76 16.33
C TYR A 75 -1.86 4.87 16.89
N SER A 76 -0.83 5.50 17.49
CA SER A 76 0.24 4.80 18.20
C SER A 76 -0.28 4.03 19.42
N ARG A 77 -1.17 4.63 20.21
CA ARG A 77 -1.72 3.99 21.42
C ARG A 77 -2.61 2.78 21.09
N GLU A 78 -3.46 2.89 20.07
CA GLU A 78 -4.46 1.86 19.77
C GLU A 78 -3.90 0.75 18.87
N TRP A 79 -3.11 1.11 17.84
CA TRP A 79 -2.82 0.20 16.72
C TRP A 79 -1.34 -0.13 16.55
N ASN A 80 -0.44 0.80 16.91
CA ASN A 80 1.02 0.64 16.77
C ASN A 80 1.73 0.47 18.12
N VAL A 81 1.40 -0.61 18.82
CA VAL A 81 1.82 -0.85 20.21
C VAL A 81 3.24 -1.41 20.38
N ASP A 82 3.91 -1.82 19.31
CA ASP A 82 5.27 -2.38 19.35
C ASP A 82 6.28 -1.50 18.59
N PRO A 83 7.09 -0.69 19.29
CA PRO A 83 8.10 0.16 18.66
C PRO A 83 9.33 -0.62 18.18
N THR A 84 9.37 -1.95 18.39
CA THR A 84 10.48 -2.82 17.99
C THR A 84 10.17 -3.62 16.73
N ILE A 85 9.03 -3.37 16.08
CA ILE A 85 8.68 -4.00 14.80
C ILE A 85 9.79 -3.77 13.76
N GLU A 86 10.20 -4.85 13.10
CA GLU A 86 11.29 -4.80 12.12
C GLU A 86 10.88 -3.92 10.93
N MET A 87 11.76 -2.99 10.55
CA MET A 87 11.53 -2.01 9.49
C MET A 87 12.67 -2.09 8.47
N SER A 88 12.31 -2.07 7.19
CA SER A 88 13.27 -2.15 6.09
C SER A 88 12.73 -1.48 4.85
N GLU A 89 13.61 -1.13 3.92
CA GLU A 89 13.22 -0.84 2.54
C GLU A 89 12.81 -2.11 1.79
N ASP A 90 13.35 -3.28 2.18
CA ASP A 90 12.91 -4.57 1.67
C ASP A 90 11.56 -4.98 2.31
N SER A 91 10.50 -4.28 1.93
CA SER A 91 9.18 -4.38 2.56
C SER A 91 8.06 -4.76 1.60
N LEU A 92 8.32 -5.01 0.31
CA LEU A 92 7.30 -5.31 -0.70
C LEU A 92 6.80 -6.76 -0.62
N HIS A 93 6.11 -7.03 0.48
CA HIS A 93 5.55 -8.33 0.82
C HIS A 93 4.03 -8.25 1.05
N LEU A 94 3.35 -9.38 0.92
CA LEU A 94 1.93 -9.51 1.20
C LEU A 94 1.65 -10.70 2.11
N ASN A 95 0.45 -10.71 2.67
CA ASN A 95 -0.02 -11.76 3.57
C ASN A 95 -1.37 -12.26 3.10
N ILE A 96 -1.65 -13.55 3.31
CA ILE A 96 -2.86 -14.23 2.86
C ILE A 96 -3.44 -15.07 4.00
N TRP A 97 -4.73 -14.92 4.26
CA TRP A 97 -5.53 -15.83 5.10
C TRP A 97 -6.56 -16.50 4.22
N THR A 98 -6.61 -17.83 4.26
CA THR A 98 -7.55 -18.61 3.44
C THR A 98 -8.24 -19.70 4.27
N PRO A 99 -9.59 -19.81 4.20
CA PRO A 99 -10.34 -20.92 4.76
C PRO A 99 -10.43 -22.11 3.79
N ALA A 100 -9.98 -21.95 2.53
CA ALA A 100 -10.05 -22.99 1.53
C ALA A 100 -9.18 -24.19 1.94
N LYS A 101 -9.67 -25.39 1.66
CA LYS A 101 -8.97 -26.66 1.81
C LYS A 101 -8.26 -27.06 0.50
N SER A 102 -8.72 -26.55 -0.64
CA SER A 102 -8.14 -26.83 -1.96
C SER A 102 -8.19 -25.60 -2.89
N ALA A 103 -7.49 -25.68 -4.02
CA ALA A 103 -7.37 -24.57 -4.97
C ALA A 103 -8.63 -24.35 -5.83
N ASP A 104 -9.52 -25.33 -5.93
CA ASP A 104 -10.70 -25.34 -6.78
C ASP A 104 -11.95 -24.68 -6.16
N GLU A 105 -11.90 -24.30 -4.88
CA GLU A 105 -13.06 -23.71 -4.16
C GLU A 105 -13.50 -22.33 -4.66
N LYS A 106 -12.60 -21.58 -5.33
CA LYS A 106 -12.91 -20.27 -5.96
C LYS A 106 -13.66 -19.30 -5.05
N LEU A 107 -13.13 -19.10 -3.85
CA LEU A 107 -13.70 -18.20 -2.85
C LEU A 107 -13.54 -16.72 -3.23
N PRO A 108 -14.46 -15.83 -2.82
CA PRO A 108 -14.28 -14.39 -2.98
C PRO A 108 -12.97 -13.92 -2.32
N VAL A 109 -12.31 -12.94 -2.95
CA VAL A 109 -11.03 -12.41 -2.48
C VAL A 109 -11.20 -10.96 -2.04
N LEU A 110 -10.73 -10.62 -0.84
CA LEU A 110 -10.58 -9.25 -0.36
C LEU A 110 -9.10 -8.88 -0.37
N VAL A 111 -8.72 -7.82 -1.10
CA VAL A 111 -7.38 -7.24 -1.07
C VAL A 111 -7.46 -5.92 -0.32
N TRP A 112 -6.70 -5.80 0.76
CA TRP A 112 -6.75 -4.67 1.68
C TRP A 112 -5.49 -3.80 1.61
N PHE A 113 -5.71 -2.49 1.48
CA PHE A 113 -4.71 -1.44 1.60
C PHE A 113 -4.91 -0.72 2.94
N PHE A 114 -3.87 -0.67 3.77
CA PHE A 114 -3.93 -0.01 5.08
C PHE A 114 -3.89 1.54 4.96
N GLY A 115 -4.29 2.21 6.05
CA GLY A 115 -4.36 3.66 6.19
C GLY A 115 -3.02 4.34 6.55
N GLY A 116 -3.05 5.37 7.40
CA GLY A 116 -1.82 6.03 7.88
C GLY A 116 -1.32 7.22 7.04
N GLY A 117 -2.22 7.89 6.30
CA GLY A 117 -1.90 9.14 5.60
C GLY A 117 -0.81 9.03 4.54
N LEU A 118 -0.55 7.82 4.04
CA LEU A 118 0.59 7.48 3.19
C LEU A 118 1.97 7.77 3.84
N GLN A 119 2.01 8.08 5.14
CA GLN A 119 3.24 8.36 5.89
C GLN A 119 3.69 7.18 6.75
N GLU A 120 2.71 6.49 7.32
CA GLU A 120 2.83 5.40 8.27
C GLU A 120 1.78 4.32 7.98
N GLY A 121 1.78 3.26 8.78
CA GLY A 121 0.89 2.12 8.66
C GLY A 121 1.62 0.86 8.20
N ASN A 122 1.05 -0.31 8.49
CA ASN A 122 1.62 -1.58 8.07
C ASN A 122 0.59 -2.73 8.07
N THR A 123 0.94 -3.84 7.42
CA THR A 123 0.05 -5.02 7.33
C THR A 123 -0.04 -5.88 8.59
N ALA A 124 0.77 -5.60 9.61
CA ALA A 124 0.80 -6.34 10.87
C ALA A 124 0.02 -5.65 12.00
N GLU A 125 -0.58 -4.48 11.74
CA GLU A 125 -1.48 -3.80 12.68
C GLU A 125 -2.65 -4.73 13.06
N MET A 126 -3.03 -4.70 14.33
CA MET A 126 -3.88 -5.75 14.93
C MET A 126 -5.28 -5.83 14.32
N GLU A 127 -5.79 -4.71 13.82
CA GLU A 127 -7.08 -4.59 13.15
C GLU A 127 -7.10 -5.25 11.76
N PHE A 128 -5.92 -5.51 11.17
CA PHE A 128 -5.78 -6.14 9.86
C PHE A 128 -5.52 -7.64 9.92
N ASP A 129 -5.64 -8.29 11.09
CA ASP A 129 -5.66 -9.75 11.15
C ASP A 129 -6.86 -10.30 10.36
N GLY A 130 -6.55 -10.82 9.17
CA GLY A 130 -7.52 -11.32 8.21
C GLY A 130 -8.29 -12.55 8.68
N GLU A 131 -7.89 -13.21 9.77
CA GLU A 131 -8.45 -14.48 10.19
C GLU A 131 -9.96 -14.41 10.43
N ARG A 132 -10.45 -13.35 11.09
CA ARG A 132 -11.88 -13.20 11.41
C ARG A 132 -12.75 -13.04 10.16
N ILE A 133 -12.24 -12.36 9.14
CA ILE A 133 -12.91 -12.23 7.84
C ILE A 133 -12.81 -13.55 7.08
N ALA A 134 -11.65 -14.21 7.11
CA ALA A 134 -11.43 -15.49 6.44
C ALA A 134 -12.39 -16.58 6.92
N ARG A 135 -12.72 -16.62 8.22
CA ARG A 135 -13.74 -17.53 8.79
C ARG A 135 -15.13 -17.38 8.15
N ARG A 136 -15.40 -16.29 7.43
CA ARG A 136 -16.65 -16.07 6.69
C ARG A 136 -16.62 -16.59 5.24
N GLY A 137 -15.60 -17.36 4.86
CA GLY A 137 -15.48 -17.94 3.53
C GLY A 137 -14.84 -17.00 2.49
N ILE A 138 -13.94 -16.12 2.94
CA ILE A 138 -13.27 -15.11 2.11
C ILE A 138 -11.76 -15.38 2.15
N VAL A 139 -11.06 -15.29 1.02
CA VAL A 139 -9.60 -15.20 1.02
C VAL A 139 -9.21 -13.74 1.24
N VAL A 140 -8.46 -13.46 2.29
CA VAL A 140 -8.06 -12.10 2.65
C VAL A 140 -6.59 -11.92 2.30
N VAL A 141 -6.27 -10.82 1.63
CA VAL A 141 -4.90 -10.43 1.29
C VAL A 141 -4.63 -9.03 1.84
N THR A 142 -3.51 -8.84 2.54
CA THR A 142 -3.01 -7.50 2.90
C THR A 142 -1.70 -7.24 2.14
N ILE A 143 -1.57 -6.06 1.53
CA ILE A 143 -0.41 -5.69 0.71
C ILE A 143 0.37 -4.60 1.43
N ASN A 144 1.66 -4.84 1.69
CA ASN A 144 2.55 -3.81 2.19
C ASN A 144 3.11 -2.98 1.03
N TYR A 145 3.17 -1.65 1.18
CA TYR A 145 3.59 -0.72 0.13
C TYR A 145 4.49 0.37 0.71
N ARG A 146 5.33 1.01 -0.12
CA ARG A 146 6.21 2.11 0.32
C ARG A 146 5.40 3.35 0.69
N LEU A 147 5.88 4.07 1.69
CA LEU A 147 5.25 5.23 2.30
C LEU A 147 6.19 6.44 2.20
N ASN A 148 5.68 7.63 2.53
CA ASN A 148 6.42 8.88 2.67
C ASN A 148 7.42 9.11 1.51
N VAL A 149 8.63 9.60 1.80
CA VAL A 149 9.68 9.80 0.79
C VAL A 149 10.04 8.53 0.03
N PHE A 150 9.90 7.34 0.62
CA PHE A 150 10.22 6.10 -0.10
C PHE A 150 9.18 5.77 -1.18
N GLY A 151 7.92 6.15 -0.94
CA GLY A 151 6.78 5.86 -1.82
C GLY A 151 6.36 7.00 -2.74
N PHE A 152 6.61 8.25 -2.37
CA PHE A 152 5.97 9.42 -2.99
C PHE A 152 6.94 10.57 -3.30
N PHE A 153 8.24 10.30 -3.29
CA PHE A 153 9.26 11.24 -3.74
C PHE A 153 9.15 11.51 -5.24
N ALA A 154 9.51 12.73 -5.66
CA ALA A 154 9.65 13.12 -7.05
C ALA A 154 10.88 14.03 -7.20
N HIS A 155 11.59 13.89 -8.31
CA HIS A 155 12.76 14.71 -8.63
C HIS A 155 12.94 14.77 -10.16
N PRO A 156 13.45 15.86 -10.74
CA PRO A 156 13.63 15.96 -12.20
C PRO A 156 14.48 14.83 -12.80
N GLU A 157 15.49 14.33 -12.08
CA GLU A 157 16.28 13.15 -12.53
C GLU A 157 15.45 11.86 -12.57
N LEU A 158 14.45 11.69 -11.70
CA LEU A 158 13.53 10.54 -11.75
C LEU A 158 12.59 10.65 -12.96
N THR A 159 12.12 11.86 -13.26
CA THR A 159 11.31 12.12 -14.45
C THR A 159 12.11 11.91 -15.73
N ALA A 160 13.39 12.29 -15.74
CA ALA A 160 14.28 12.01 -16.87
C ALA A 160 14.56 10.50 -17.04
N GLU A 161 14.72 9.75 -15.93
CA GLU A 161 14.94 8.31 -15.94
C GLU A 161 13.67 7.53 -16.37
N SER A 162 12.49 7.95 -15.92
CA SER A 162 11.23 7.23 -16.11
C SER A 162 10.04 8.19 -16.31
N PRO A 163 9.88 8.78 -17.52
CA PRO A 163 8.83 9.78 -17.79
C PRO A 163 7.40 9.27 -17.59
N GLU A 164 7.16 7.97 -17.72
CA GLU A 164 5.83 7.36 -17.58
C GLU A 164 5.45 7.02 -16.14
N ALA A 165 6.43 7.01 -15.23
CA ALA A 165 6.21 6.73 -13.81
C ALA A 165 7.29 7.42 -12.97
N PRO A 166 7.26 8.76 -12.88
CA PRO A 166 8.30 9.55 -12.21
C PRO A 166 8.17 9.57 -10.68
N THR A 167 7.03 9.14 -10.15
CA THR A 167 6.67 9.21 -8.73
C THR A 167 5.55 8.19 -8.40
N ASN A 168 4.84 8.37 -7.28
CA ASN A 168 3.73 7.53 -6.85
C ASN A 168 4.11 6.04 -6.72
N PHE A 169 5.35 5.77 -6.38
CA PHE A 169 5.88 4.41 -6.23
C PHE A 169 5.07 3.56 -5.26
N GLY A 170 4.54 4.14 -4.18
CA GLY A 170 3.62 3.46 -3.25
C GLY A 170 2.31 3.00 -3.91
N LEU A 171 1.74 3.77 -4.84
CA LEU A 171 0.57 3.35 -5.60
C LEU A 171 0.91 2.28 -6.65
N HIS A 172 2.11 2.37 -7.24
CA HIS A 172 2.65 1.34 -8.12
C HIS A 172 2.91 0.03 -7.37
N ASP A 173 3.37 0.08 -6.12
CA ASP A 173 3.54 -1.09 -5.23
C ASP A 173 2.22 -1.83 -5.04
N GLN A 174 1.17 -1.08 -4.68
CA GLN A 174 -0.19 -1.60 -4.51
C GLN A 174 -0.72 -2.26 -5.79
N GLN A 175 -0.56 -1.59 -6.94
CA GLN A 175 -0.96 -2.13 -8.24
C GLN A 175 -0.19 -3.41 -8.57
N PHE A 176 1.11 -3.44 -8.31
CA PHE A 176 1.96 -4.59 -8.59
C PHE A 176 1.59 -5.79 -7.72
N GLY A 177 1.36 -5.57 -6.42
CA GLY A 177 0.84 -6.57 -5.50
C GLY A 177 -0.55 -7.07 -5.91
N LEU A 178 -1.46 -6.19 -6.35
CA LEU A 178 -2.78 -6.58 -6.84
C LEU A 178 -2.68 -7.45 -8.11
N ARG A 179 -1.77 -7.13 -9.02
CA ARG A 179 -1.49 -7.95 -10.21
C ARG A 179 -0.90 -9.31 -9.82
N TRP A 180 -0.03 -9.36 -8.80
CA TRP A 180 0.46 -10.63 -8.24
C TRP A 180 -0.69 -11.46 -7.68
N VAL A 181 -1.60 -10.86 -6.92
CA VAL A 181 -2.80 -11.54 -6.39
C VAL A 181 -3.63 -12.11 -7.54
N LYS A 182 -3.90 -11.30 -8.57
CA LYS A 182 -4.66 -11.75 -9.75
C LYS A 182 -4.07 -13.00 -10.40
N ARG A 183 -2.74 -13.10 -10.49
CA ARG A 183 -2.05 -14.25 -11.09
C ARG A 183 -1.99 -15.48 -10.18
N ASN A 184 -1.90 -15.29 -8.85
CA ASN A 184 -1.52 -16.35 -7.93
C ASN A 184 -2.64 -16.82 -6.98
N ILE A 185 -3.70 -16.04 -6.77
CA ILE A 185 -4.67 -16.29 -5.68
C ILE A 185 -5.46 -17.59 -5.85
N ALA A 186 -5.56 -18.11 -7.08
CA ALA A 186 -6.16 -19.42 -7.37
C ALA A 186 -5.46 -20.56 -6.60
N SER A 187 -4.14 -20.51 -6.44
CA SER A 187 -3.38 -21.50 -5.66
C SER A 187 -3.77 -21.53 -4.18
N PHE A 188 -4.33 -20.44 -3.68
CA PHE A 188 -4.82 -20.29 -2.30
C PHE A 188 -6.32 -20.60 -2.17
N GLY A 189 -6.99 -21.00 -3.26
CA GLY A 189 -8.42 -21.27 -3.32
C GLY A 189 -9.30 -20.03 -3.54
N GLY A 190 -8.70 -18.88 -3.85
CA GLY A 190 -9.43 -17.66 -4.19
C GLY A 190 -9.78 -17.58 -5.67
N ASP A 191 -10.88 -16.92 -6.01
CA ASP A 191 -11.29 -16.66 -7.38
C ASP A 191 -10.66 -15.36 -7.90
N PRO A 192 -9.71 -15.43 -8.87
CA PRO A 192 -9.14 -14.22 -9.47
C PRO A 192 -10.18 -13.38 -10.22
N GLY A 193 -11.33 -13.95 -10.60
CA GLY A 193 -12.46 -13.23 -11.21
C GLY A 193 -13.38 -12.51 -10.21
N ASN A 194 -13.17 -12.70 -8.90
CA ASN A 194 -14.04 -12.16 -7.84
C ASN A 194 -13.23 -11.46 -6.74
N ILE A 195 -12.33 -10.57 -7.15
CA ILE A 195 -11.53 -9.72 -6.26
C ILE A 195 -12.31 -8.45 -5.90
N THR A 196 -12.34 -8.13 -4.61
CA THR A 196 -12.76 -6.84 -4.05
C THR A 196 -11.53 -6.16 -3.48
N ILE A 197 -11.23 -4.93 -3.89
CA ILE A 197 -10.22 -4.10 -3.20
C ILE A 197 -10.88 -3.32 -2.08
N GLY A 198 -10.14 -3.00 -1.01
CA GLY A 198 -10.66 -2.19 0.08
C GLY A 198 -9.58 -1.47 0.84
N GLY A 199 -9.94 -0.40 1.53
CA GLY A 199 -9.05 0.25 2.49
C GLY A 199 -9.73 1.36 3.27
N GLN A 200 -9.04 1.80 4.32
CA GLN A 200 -9.49 2.86 5.22
C GLN A 200 -8.54 4.07 5.16
N SER A 201 -9.09 5.29 5.25
CA SER A 201 -8.31 6.54 5.19
C SER A 201 -7.44 6.59 3.93
N ALA A 202 -6.11 6.71 4.05
CA ALA A 202 -5.18 6.62 2.91
C ALA A 202 -5.25 5.29 2.14
N GLY A 203 -5.70 4.20 2.75
CA GLY A 203 -6.04 2.95 2.07
C GLY A 203 -7.35 3.04 1.27
N GLY A 204 -8.30 3.85 1.76
CA GLY A 204 -9.53 4.20 1.03
C GLY A 204 -9.20 5.04 -0.19
N PHE A 205 -8.32 6.04 -0.04
CA PHE A 205 -7.71 6.76 -1.17
C PHE A 205 -7.06 5.82 -2.16
N SER A 206 -6.20 4.92 -1.66
CA SER A 206 -5.49 3.95 -2.47
C SER A 206 -6.47 3.12 -3.32
N SER A 207 -7.57 2.66 -2.73
CA SER A 207 -8.63 1.95 -3.46
C SER A 207 -9.24 2.80 -4.58
N LEU A 208 -9.51 4.09 -4.33
CA LEU A 208 -9.99 5.02 -5.36
C LEU A 208 -8.94 5.25 -6.46
N ALA A 209 -7.67 5.44 -6.09
CA ALA A 209 -6.59 5.61 -7.05
C ALA A 209 -6.46 4.40 -7.98
N GLN A 210 -6.61 3.18 -7.45
CA GLN A 210 -6.64 1.97 -8.27
C GLN A 210 -7.88 1.89 -9.18
N ILE A 211 -9.06 2.37 -8.75
CA ILE A 211 -10.26 2.49 -9.60
C ILE A 211 -10.06 3.45 -10.76
N MET A 212 -9.33 4.55 -10.53
CA MET A 212 -9.12 5.58 -11.54
C MET A 212 -8.11 5.19 -12.63
N ARG A 213 -7.32 4.12 -12.45
CA ARG A 213 -6.36 3.64 -13.44
C ARG A 213 -7.06 2.80 -14.53
N PRO A 214 -7.08 3.23 -15.79
CA PRO A 214 -7.63 2.43 -16.89
C PRO A 214 -6.92 1.08 -17.05
N GLU A 215 -5.61 1.01 -16.78
CA GLU A 215 -4.83 -0.23 -16.87
C GLU A 215 -5.15 -1.25 -15.76
N ASN A 216 -6.04 -0.90 -14.84
CA ASN A 216 -6.57 -1.81 -13.83
C ASN A 216 -7.91 -2.45 -14.23
N GLU A 217 -8.44 -2.14 -15.41
CA GLU A 217 -9.67 -2.76 -15.88
C GLU A 217 -9.57 -4.29 -15.86
N GLY A 218 -10.53 -4.94 -15.18
CA GLY A 218 -10.56 -6.39 -15.02
C GLY A 218 -9.66 -6.95 -13.90
N LEU A 219 -8.84 -6.14 -13.22
CA LEU A 219 -8.07 -6.61 -12.07
C LEU A 219 -8.93 -6.91 -10.85
N PHE A 220 -9.98 -6.13 -10.62
CA PHE A 220 -10.94 -6.32 -9.54
C PHE A 220 -12.37 -6.01 -10.00
N ARG A 221 -13.34 -6.47 -9.20
CA ARG A 221 -14.77 -6.41 -9.51
C ARG A 221 -15.54 -5.43 -8.63
N ARG A 222 -15.05 -5.13 -7.43
CA ARG A 222 -15.71 -4.26 -6.45
C ARG A 222 -14.68 -3.50 -5.63
N ALA A 223 -15.11 -2.42 -4.98
CA ALA A 223 -14.26 -1.67 -4.06
C ALA A 223 -15.00 -1.32 -2.74
N ILE A 224 -14.24 -1.21 -1.65
CA ILE A 224 -14.68 -0.69 -0.35
C ILE A 224 -13.83 0.54 -0.04
N ILE A 225 -14.47 1.67 0.26
CA ILE A 225 -13.79 2.94 0.55
C ILE A 225 -14.30 3.46 1.89
N ASP A 226 -13.50 3.23 2.93
CA ASP A 226 -13.83 3.65 4.29
C ASP A 226 -13.11 4.96 4.62
N SER A 227 -13.86 5.99 4.98
CA SER A 227 -13.34 7.25 5.56
C SER A 227 -12.34 8.01 4.67
N PHE A 228 -12.61 8.13 3.36
CA PHE A 228 -11.80 8.98 2.46
C PHE A 228 -12.59 9.85 1.48
N MET A 229 -13.87 9.56 1.20
CA MET A 229 -14.66 10.33 0.25
C MET A 229 -14.99 11.73 0.80
N MET A 230 -14.10 12.70 0.58
CA MET A 230 -14.21 14.08 1.06
C MET A 230 -14.92 14.96 0.03
N LYS A 231 -16.11 15.49 0.38
CA LYS A 231 -16.78 16.59 -0.33
C LYS A 231 -17.56 17.45 0.66
N GLY A 232 -17.87 18.70 0.30
CA GLY A 232 -18.66 19.61 1.12
C GLY A 232 -17.79 20.28 2.18
N ALA A 233 -18.13 20.12 3.47
CA ALA A 233 -17.41 20.78 4.58
C ALA A 233 -15.91 20.41 4.69
N TYR A 234 -15.47 19.37 3.97
CA TYR A 234 -14.09 18.90 3.91
C TYR A 234 -13.40 19.22 2.57
N SER A 235 -13.94 20.12 1.75
CA SER A 235 -13.37 20.46 0.44
C SER A 235 -11.96 21.05 0.53
N GLU A 236 -11.63 21.76 1.61
CA GLU A 236 -10.26 22.27 1.84
C GLU A 236 -9.26 21.12 2.09
N LEU A 237 -9.71 20.01 2.67
CA LEU A 237 -8.89 18.79 2.86
C LEU A 237 -8.83 17.94 1.58
N ALA A 238 -9.69 18.20 0.59
CA ALA A 238 -9.67 17.47 -0.68
C ALA A 238 -8.49 17.89 -1.59
N ASN A 239 -7.88 19.07 -1.36
CA ASN A 239 -6.79 19.61 -2.19
C ASN A 239 -5.39 19.40 -1.59
N ILE A 240 -5.17 18.29 -0.86
CA ILE A 240 -3.87 18.00 -0.22
C ILE A 240 -2.78 17.58 -1.21
N HIS A 241 -3.14 17.04 -2.38
CA HIS A 241 -2.19 16.50 -3.35
C HIS A 241 -1.58 17.59 -4.23
N LYS A 242 -0.25 17.57 -4.32
CA LYS A 242 0.54 18.51 -5.13
C LYS A 242 0.73 17.99 -6.56
N THR A 243 0.97 18.90 -7.50
CA THR A 243 1.37 18.55 -8.86
C THR A 243 2.79 17.98 -8.91
N LEU A 244 3.12 17.23 -9.97
CA LEU A 244 4.49 16.72 -10.19
C LEU A 244 5.54 17.83 -10.10
N ALA A 245 5.31 18.96 -10.76
CA ALA A 245 6.25 20.08 -10.76
C ALA A 245 6.47 20.70 -9.36
N GLU A 246 5.44 20.73 -8.51
CA GLU A 246 5.57 21.18 -7.12
C GLU A 246 6.36 20.19 -6.27
N THR A 247 6.08 18.89 -6.42
CA THR A 247 6.79 17.84 -5.68
C THR A 247 8.24 17.70 -6.14
N GLU A 248 8.54 17.87 -7.43
CA GLU A 248 9.93 17.91 -7.94
C GLU A 248 10.73 19.07 -7.34
N ARG A 249 10.13 20.26 -7.19
CA ARG A 249 10.78 21.38 -6.49
C ARG A 249 11.08 21.03 -5.04
N ALA A 250 10.13 20.38 -4.34
CA ALA A 250 10.36 19.89 -2.99
C ALA A 250 11.47 18.83 -2.97
N GLY A 251 11.56 17.96 -3.98
CA GLY A 251 12.62 16.98 -4.11
C GLY A 251 14.01 17.59 -4.26
N VAL A 252 14.14 18.68 -5.02
CA VAL A 252 15.40 19.43 -5.16
C VAL A 252 15.80 20.07 -3.84
N GLU A 253 14.87 20.67 -3.09
CA GLU A 253 15.15 21.21 -1.75
C GLU A 253 15.53 20.10 -0.76
N PHE A 254 14.89 18.93 -0.87
CA PHE A 254 15.23 17.78 -0.06
C PHE A 254 16.64 17.26 -0.34
N PHE A 255 17.08 17.23 -1.61
CA PHE A 255 18.48 16.89 -1.95
C PHE A 255 19.48 17.86 -1.30
N LYS A 256 19.17 19.17 -1.24
CA LYS A 256 20.00 20.14 -0.51
C LYS A 256 20.07 19.82 0.98
N LEU A 257 18.96 19.45 1.62
CA LEU A 257 18.94 19.03 3.02
C LEU A 257 19.78 17.76 3.25
N LEU A 258 19.74 16.82 2.31
CA LEU A 258 20.53 15.59 2.38
C LEU A 258 22.02 15.82 2.12
N GLY A 259 22.41 16.95 1.52
CA GLY A 259 23.77 17.25 1.12
C GLY A 259 24.23 16.49 -0.12
N VAL A 260 23.30 16.10 -1.00
CA VAL A 260 23.56 15.39 -2.27
C VAL A 260 23.15 16.24 -3.46
N SER A 261 23.78 16.02 -4.62
CA SER A 261 23.51 16.77 -5.84
C SER A 261 22.89 15.92 -6.95
N THR A 262 22.94 14.59 -6.83
CA THR A 262 22.43 13.67 -7.86
C THR A 262 21.56 12.56 -7.28
N LEU A 263 20.69 12.00 -8.12
CA LEU A 263 19.89 10.82 -7.76
C LEU A 263 20.77 9.61 -7.42
N ALA A 264 21.89 9.45 -8.12
CA ALA A 264 22.84 8.37 -7.87
C ALA A 264 23.51 8.47 -6.48
N GLU A 265 23.77 9.68 -5.98
CA GLU A 265 24.24 9.90 -4.61
C GLU A 265 23.12 9.65 -3.60
N ALA A 266 21.92 10.16 -3.85
CA ALA A 266 20.77 9.99 -2.98
C ALA A 266 20.38 8.51 -2.77
N ARG A 267 20.46 7.68 -3.83
CA ARG A 267 20.20 6.22 -3.75
C ARG A 267 21.21 5.44 -2.90
N LYS A 268 22.40 6.01 -2.65
CA LYS A 268 23.44 5.38 -1.81
C LYS A 268 23.30 5.72 -0.32
N LEU A 269 22.45 6.67 0.04
CA LEU A 269 22.23 7.04 1.43
C LEU A 269 21.64 5.88 2.23
N ASP A 270 22.00 5.80 3.51
CA ASP A 270 21.38 4.87 4.44
C ASP A 270 19.87 5.16 4.59
N ALA A 271 19.07 4.10 4.68
CA ALA A 271 17.62 4.22 4.74
C ALA A 271 17.15 4.92 6.02
N VAL A 272 17.79 4.64 7.16
CA VAL A 272 17.44 5.24 8.45
C VAL A 272 17.76 6.74 8.43
N TYR A 273 18.93 7.11 7.90
CA TYR A 273 19.27 8.52 7.68
C TYR A 273 18.24 9.23 6.78
N LEU A 274 17.88 8.62 5.65
CA LEU A 274 16.91 9.18 4.71
C LEU A 274 15.52 9.34 5.34
N ARG A 275 15.07 8.34 6.12
CA ARG A 275 13.82 8.41 6.90
C ARG A 275 13.86 9.59 7.87
N ASP A 276 14.89 9.70 8.69
CA ASP A 276 14.98 10.74 9.72
C ASP A 276 14.99 12.14 9.09
N LYS A 277 15.71 12.31 7.97
CA LYS A 277 15.68 13.54 7.18
C LYS A 277 14.35 13.82 6.52
N SER A 278 13.64 12.80 6.07
CA SER A 278 12.27 12.97 5.56
C SER A 278 11.33 13.48 6.64
N VAL A 279 11.43 12.96 7.87
CA VAL A 279 10.61 13.41 9.00
C VAL A 279 10.91 14.86 9.36
N GLU A 280 12.18 15.28 9.30
CA GLU A 280 12.60 16.68 9.46
C GLU A 280 12.03 17.59 8.36
N PHE A 281 12.00 17.11 7.11
CA PHE A 281 11.59 17.89 5.95
C PHE A 281 10.07 18.11 5.88
N GLY A 282 9.28 17.06 6.12
CA GLY A 282 7.82 17.11 6.10
C GLY A 282 7.17 15.95 5.35
N LEU A 283 5.88 16.14 5.04
CA LEU A 283 5.02 15.10 4.48
C LEU A 283 5.26 14.88 2.98
N TRP A 284 5.20 13.61 2.57
CA TRP A 284 5.24 13.20 1.16
C TRP A 284 3.97 12.43 0.82
N ASP A 285 3.12 13.02 0.00
CA ASP A 285 1.79 12.51 -0.33
C ASP A 285 1.70 12.13 -1.82
N ALA A 286 0.63 11.46 -2.22
CA ALA A 286 0.34 11.18 -3.61
C ALA A 286 0.39 12.45 -4.47
N VAL A 287 0.94 12.28 -5.67
CA VAL A 287 1.29 13.37 -6.58
C VAL A 287 0.37 13.32 -7.78
N ILE A 288 -0.23 14.45 -8.14
CA ILE A 288 -0.97 14.60 -9.39
C ILE A 288 0.07 14.65 -10.51
N ASP A 289 0.30 13.50 -11.14
CA ASP A 289 1.34 13.29 -12.15
C ASP A 289 0.78 13.13 -13.57
N ASP A 290 -0.56 13.15 -13.72
CA ASP A 290 -1.26 12.88 -14.97
C ASP A 290 -0.90 11.53 -15.62
N LYS A 291 -0.27 10.62 -14.85
CA LYS A 291 0.15 9.28 -15.26
C LYS A 291 -0.55 8.24 -14.39
N PHE A 292 -0.16 8.14 -13.11
CA PHE A 292 -0.84 7.26 -12.16
C PHE A 292 -2.05 7.92 -11.54
N TYR A 293 -1.86 9.11 -11.01
CA TYR A 293 -2.88 9.80 -10.28
C TYR A 293 -3.27 11.06 -11.05
N LEU A 294 -4.46 10.98 -11.64
CA LEU A 294 -5.02 12.00 -12.55
C LEU A 294 -5.70 13.16 -11.79
N GLY A 295 -5.58 13.19 -10.45
CA GLY A 295 -6.26 14.14 -9.59
C GLY A 295 -7.57 13.60 -9.01
N GLN A 296 -8.52 14.50 -8.80
CA GLN A 296 -9.69 14.22 -7.98
C GLN A 296 -10.68 13.27 -8.65
N ILE A 297 -11.17 12.27 -7.90
CA ILE A 297 -12.10 11.28 -8.46
C ILE A 297 -13.40 11.89 -8.97
N HIS A 298 -13.89 12.96 -8.34
CA HIS A 298 -15.13 13.60 -8.78
C HIS A 298 -15.00 14.19 -10.19
N ASP A 299 -13.85 14.75 -10.53
CA ASP A 299 -13.57 15.28 -11.86
C ASP A 299 -13.43 14.14 -12.87
N MET A 300 -12.71 13.07 -12.51
CA MET A 300 -12.54 11.91 -13.38
C MET A 300 -13.87 11.21 -13.70
N VAL A 301 -14.75 11.08 -12.70
CA VAL A 301 -16.10 10.53 -12.91
C VAL A 301 -16.94 11.48 -13.77
N ALA A 302 -16.94 12.79 -13.48
CA ALA A 302 -17.71 13.77 -14.24
C ALA A 302 -17.28 13.84 -15.72
N GLN A 303 -16.00 13.63 -15.98
CA GLN A 303 -15.41 13.62 -17.34
C GLN A 303 -15.50 12.23 -18.02
N GLY A 304 -16.04 11.20 -17.36
CA GLY A 304 -16.11 9.84 -17.91
C GLY A 304 -14.75 9.17 -18.10
N ARG A 305 -13.72 9.61 -17.36
CA ARG A 305 -12.33 9.14 -17.49
C ARG A 305 -11.99 7.92 -16.63
N CYS A 306 -12.92 7.43 -15.82
CA CYS A 306 -12.74 6.21 -15.03
C CYS A 306 -13.90 5.21 -15.22
N LYS A 307 -13.59 3.91 -15.22
CA LYS A 307 -14.60 2.86 -15.21
C LYS A 307 -14.92 2.47 -13.77
N LEU A 308 -16.15 2.77 -13.35
CA LEU A 308 -16.60 2.46 -12.00
C LEU A 308 -16.94 0.97 -11.87
N VAL A 309 -16.61 0.43 -10.70
CA VAL A 309 -17.10 -0.84 -10.19
C VAL A 309 -18.16 -0.58 -9.12
N PRO A 310 -18.97 -1.58 -8.71
CA PRO A 310 -19.78 -1.45 -7.50
C PRO A 310 -18.89 -1.09 -6.29
N MET A 311 -19.27 -0.04 -5.58
CA MET A 311 -18.54 0.50 -4.43
C MET A 311 -19.40 0.43 -3.17
N MET A 312 -18.79 0.02 -2.07
CA MET A 312 -19.28 0.31 -0.72
C MET A 312 -18.48 1.49 -0.20
N VAL A 313 -19.15 2.53 0.26
CA VAL A 313 -18.51 3.75 0.79
C VAL A 313 -19.08 4.06 2.16
N GLY A 314 -18.23 4.50 3.08
CA GLY A 314 -18.62 4.78 4.46
C GLY A 314 -17.79 5.90 5.09
N HIS A 315 -18.33 6.51 6.13
CA HIS A 315 -17.63 7.45 7.01
C HIS A 315 -18.09 7.25 8.45
N THR A 316 -17.26 7.68 9.40
CA THR A 316 -17.60 7.72 10.82
C THR A 316 -18.38 8.99 11.15
N GLY A 317 -19.12 8.99 12.26
CA GLY A 317 -19.93 10.15 12.67
C GLY A 317 -19.12 11.40 13.08
N SER A 318 -17.78 11.28 13.19
CA SER A 318 -16.88 12.36 13.64
C SER A 318 -15.49 12.23 13.03
N GLU A 319 -15.39 12.25 11.70
CA GLU A 319 -14.11 12.11 10.98
C GLU A 319 -13.06 13.16 11.39
N PHE A 320 -13.51 14.38 11.66
CA PHE A 320 -12.67 15.48 12.11
C PHE A 320 -13.36 16.25 13.24
N PHE A 321 -12.59 16.67 14.24
CA PHE A 321 -13.07 17.62 15.24
C PHE A 321 -13.23 19.00 14.59
N VAL A 322 -14.42 19.28 14.07
CA VAL A 322 -14.75 20.59 13.52
C VAL A 322 -15.10 21.52 14.68
N LYS A 323 -14.16 22.37 15.12
CA LYS A 323 -14.53 23.51 15.98
C LYS A 323 -15.22 24.56 15.09
N PRO A 324 -16.42 25.06 15.46
CA PRO A 324 -17.02 26.17 14.72
C PRO A 324 -16.04 27.34 14.71
N LYS A 325 -15.79 27.93 13.54
CA LYS A 325 -15.15 29.24 13.43
C LYS A 325 -16.15 30.26 13.97
N VAL A 326 -16.12 30.51 15.27
CA VAL A 326 -16.85 31.63 15.87
C VAL A 326 -16.00 32.87 15.58
N SER A 327 -16.35 33.59 14.51
CA SER A 327 -15.80 34.92 14.21
C SER A 327 -16.48 35.97 15.07
#